data_AF-A0A7K0P113-F1
#
_entry.id   AF-A0A7K0P113-F1
#
_cell.length_a   1.000
_cell.length_b   1.000
_cell.length_c   1.000
_cell.angle_alpha   90.00
_cell.angle_beta   90.00
_cell.angle_gamma   90.00
#
_symmetry.space_group_name_H-M   'P 1'
#
loop_
_entity.id
_entity.type
_entity.pdbx_description
1 polymer ?
#
loop_
_entity_poly.entity_id
_entity_poly.type
_entity_poly.pdbx_seq_one_letter_code
_entity_poly.pdbx_strand_id
1 'polypeptide(L)'
;CFDDDAGAMNLSAADVGGQVLVVSQFTLYGDTAKGRRPSYISAARPEQAEPLVEAVVRALRALGADVQTGRFRTTMQVELVNDGPVTLSLEVNAQE
;
A
#
# COMPACT_ATOMS: atom_id res chain seq x y z
N CYS A 1 11.23 -0.27 6.25
CA CYS A 1 11.74 0.89 6.98
C CYS A 1 12.03 0.45 8.39
N PHE A 2 13.07 -0.35 8.55
CA PHE A 2 13.52 -0.85 9.85
C PHE A 2 14.99 -0.52 9.97
N ASP A 3 15.41 -0.24 11.20
CA ASP A 3 16.79 0.10 11.49
C ASP A 3 17.66 -1.16 11.48
N ASP A 4 18.87 -1.02 10.94
CA ASP A 4 19.94 -2.00 11.08
C ASP A 4 20.64 -1.86 12.44
N ASP A 5 21.66 -2.69 12.68
CA ASP A 5 22.43 -2.68 13.93
C ASP A 5 23.15 -1.34 14.20
N ALA A 6 23.32 -0.49 13.19
CA ALA A 6 23.90 0.85 13.32
C ALA A 6 22.84 1.93 13.57
N GLY A 7 21.56 1.57 13.69
CA GLY A 7 20.45 2.51 13.86
C GLY A 7 20.07 3.24 12.58
N ALA A 8 20.48 2.74 11.41
CA ALA A 8 20.15 3.33 10.12
C ALA A 8 19.03 2.54 9.43
N MET A 9 18.08 3.25 8.81
CA MET A 9 16.89 2.66 8.20
C MET A 9 17.18 1.95 6.86
N ASN A 10 17.88 0.83 6.94
CA ASN A 10 18.38 0.07 5.78
C ASN A 10 17.65 -1.25 5.55
N LEU A 11 16.83 -1.70 6.49
CA LEU A 11 16.17 -3.00 6.41
C LEU A 11 14.74 -2.91 5.85
N SER A 12 14.41 -3.87 4.99
CA SER A 12 13.06 -4.11 4.48
C SER A 12 12.22 -4.89 5.49
N ALA A 13 10.91 -4.99 5.23
CA ALA A 13 10.04 -5.85 6.04
C ALA A 13 10.46 -7.33 5.97
N ALA A 14 10.90 -7.80 4.81
CA ALA A 14 11.34 -9.18 4.65
C ALA A 14 12.59 -9.49 5.48
N ASP A 15 13.55 -8.55 5.53
CA ASP A 15 14.82 -8.72 6.26
C ASP A 15 14.63 -8.92 7.76
N VAL A 16 13.59 -8.30 8.33
CA VAL A 16 13.26 -8.39 9.77
C VAL A 16 12.16 -9.41 10.07
N GLY A 17 11.69 -10.17 9.08
CA GLY A 17 10.54 -11.08 9.23
C GLY A 17 9.23 -10.35 9.55
N GLY A 18 9.13 -9.07 9.19
CA GLY A 18 7.96 -8.23 9.37
C GLY A 18 6.79 -8.65 8.48
N GLN A 19 5.58 -8.47 8.99
CA GLN A 19 4.34 -8.73 8.25
C GLN A 19 3.89 -7.50 7.46
N VAL A 20 3.27 -7.73 6.31
CA VAL A 20 2.71 -6.70 5.44
C VAL A 20 1.20 -6.82 5.40
N LEU A 21 0.48 -5.75 5.71
CA LEU A 21 -0.98 -5.68 5.51
C LEU A 21 -1.29 -4.87 4.23
N VAL A 22 -1.90 -5.51 3.24
CA VAL A 22 -2.34 -4.85 2.00
C VAL A 22 -3.84 -4.54 2.07
N VAL A 23 -4.19 -3.26 1.98
CA VAL A 23 -5.57 -2.77 1.92
C VAL A 23 -5.75 -1.93 0.66
N SER A 24 -6.71 -2.31 -0.19
CA SER A 24 -7.02 -1.54 -1.41
C SER A 24 -7.60 -0.16 -1.07
N GLN A 25 -7.00 0.93 -1.56
CA GLN A 25 -7.41 2.30 -1.24
C GLN A 25 -7.50 3.19 -2.49
N PHE A 26 -8.65 3.19 -3.17
CA PHE A 26 -8.81 4.00 -4.40
C PHE A 26 -8.77 5.52 -4.14
N THR A 27 -9.06 5.96 -2.92
CA THR A 27 -9.12 7.39 -2.60
C THR A 27 -7.75 8.07 -2.62
N LEU A 28 -6.66 7.32 -2.70
CA LEU A 28 -5.32 7.87 -2.94
C LEU A 28 -5.24 8.62 -4.27
N TYR A 29 -6.09 8.29 -5.25
CA TYR A 29 -6.24 9.02 -6.52
C TYR A 29 -7.18 10.23 -6.43
N GLY A 30 -7.56 10.67 -5.22
CA GLY A 30 -8.48 11.79 -5.02
C GLY A 30 -7.87 13.14 -5.43
N ASP A 31 -8.30 13.68 -6.57
CA ASP A 31 -7.98 15.04 -7.01
C ASP A 31 -8.88 16.06 -6.30
N THR A 32 -8.27 16.95 -5.52
CA THR A 32 -8.95 17.99 -4.73
C THR A 32 -8.76 19.40 -5.30
N ALA A 33 -8.14 19.55 -6.48
CA ALA A 33 -7.80 20.86 -7.05
C ALA A 33 -9.02 21.73 -7.38
N LYS A 34 -10.19 21.13 -7.64
CA LYS A 34 -11.39 21.83 -8.13
C LYS A 34 -12.46 22.09 -7.06
N GLY A 35 -12.19 21.82 -5.78
CA GLY A 35 -13.11 22.13 -4.68
C GLY A 35 -13.08 21.13 -3.52
N ARG A 36 -14.11 21.17 -2.68
CA ARG A 36 -14.19 20.37 -1.43
C ARG A 36 -14.55 18.90 -1.65
N ARG A 37 -15.04 18.53 -2.83
CA ARG A 37 -15.37 17.14 -3.18
C ARG A 37 -14.25 16.58 -4.06
N PRO A 38 -13.46 15.61 -3.58
CA PRO A 38 -12.43 14.99 -4.41
C PRO A 38 -13.05 14.28 -5.63
N SER A 39 -12.36 14.36 -6.77
CA SER A 39 -12.63 13.57 -7.97
C SER A 39 -11.74 12.33 -7.96
N TYR A 40 -12.28 11.17 -8.34
CA TYR A 40 -11.53 9.91 -8.39
C TYR A 40 -11.43 9.34 -9.81
N ILE A 41 -11.51 10.21 -10.83
CA ILE A 41 -11.56 9.81 -12.24
C ILE A 41 -10.30 9.05 -12.69
N SER A 42 -9.16 9.31 -12.05
CA SER A 42 -7.89 8.63 -12.33
C SER A 42 -7.78 7.25 -11.68
N ALA A 43 -8.67 6.89 -10.76
CA ALA A 43 -8.68 5.55 -10.17
C ALA A 43 -9.18 4.53 -11.19
N ALA A 44 -8.46 3.42 -11.31
CA ALA A 44 -8.88 2.32 -12.17
C ALA A 44 -10.27 1.79 -11.77
N ARG A 45 -11.05 1.36 -12.77
CA ARG A 45 -12.32 0.69 -12.52
C ARG A 45 -12.06 -0.63 -11.79
N PRO A 46 -12.98 -1.11 -10.94
CA PRO A 46 -12.57 -2.16 -10.02
C PRO A 46 -12.39 -3.53 -10.69
N GLU A 47 -12.99 -3.75 -11.87
CA GLU A 47 -12.74 -4.94 -12.70
C GLU A 47 -11.27 -5.01 -13.17
N GLN A 48 -10.58 -3.86 -13.23
CA GLN A 48 -9.15 -3.77 -13.50
C GLN A 48 -8.34 -3.75 -12.20
N ALA A 49 -8.82 -3.03 -11.18
CA ALA A 49 -8.07 -2.84 -9.94
C ALA A 49 -7.97 -4.11 -9.07
N GLU A 50 -9.01 -4.93 -8.99
CA GLU A 50 -9.00 -6.15 -8.16
C GLU A 50 -7.90 -7.15 -8.59
N PRO A 51 -7.78 -7.52 -9.89
CA PRO A 51 -6.67 -8.35 -10.35
C PRO A 51 -5.28 -7.75 -10.10
N LEU A 52 -5.16 -6.42 -10.14
CA LEU A 52 -3.90 -5.72 -9.88
C LEU A 52 -3.51 -5.78 -8.40
N VAL A 53 -4.47 -5.58 -7.49
CA VAL A 53 -4.22 -5.73 -6.05
C VAL A 53 -3.79 -7.16 -5.72
N GLU A 54 -4.44 -8.17 -6.31
CA GLU A 54 -4.00 -9.56 -6.15
C GLU A 54 -2.60 -9.82 -6.71
N ALA A 55 -2.25 -9.19 -7.84
CA ALA A 55 -0.92 -9.32 -8.42
C ALA A 55 0.17 -8.75 -7.50
N VAL A 56 -0.08 -7.60 -6.86
CA VAL A 56 0.81 -7.02 -5.85
C VAL A 56 0.98 -7.98 -4.66
N VAL A 57 -0.12 -8.53 -4.13
CA VAL A 57 -0.08 -9.49 -3.02
C VAL A 57 0.73 -10.73 -3.39
N ARG A 58 0.51 -11.29 -4.58
CA ARG A 58 1.28 -12.44 -5.08
C ARG A 58 2.76 -12.12 -5.22
N ALA A 59 3.11 -10.96 -5.76
CA ALA A 59 4.49 -10.53 -5.94
C ALA A 59 5.22 -10.35 -4.59
N LEU A 60 4.58 -9.69 -3.61
CA LEU A 60 5.15 -9.53 -2.27
C LEU A 60 5.41 -10.86 -1.58
N ARG A 61 4.46 -11.80 -1.68
CA ARG A 61 4.64 -13.16 -1.15
C ARG A 61 5.79 -13.91 -1.84
N ALA A 62 5.91 -13.78 -3.15
CA ALA A 62 7.00 -14.40 -3.91
C ALA A 62 8.38 -13.82 -3.54
N LEU A 63 8.43 -12.57 -3.08
CA LEU A 63 9.63 -11.92 -2.52
C LEU A 63 9.92 -12.33 -1.06
N GLY A 64 9.11 -13.21 -0.47
CA GLY A 64 9.34 -13.76 0.87
C GLY A 64 8.61 -13.03 2.00
N ALA A 65 7.75 -12.06 1.70
CA ALA A 65 6.98 -11.36 2.74
C ALA A 65 5.79 -12.21 3.23
N ASP A 66 5.49 -12.17 4.54
CA ASP A 66 4.21 -12.60 5.09
C ASP A 66 3.18 -11.50 4.84
N VAL A 67 2.15 -11.80 4.04
CA VAL A 67 1.18 -10.81 3.56
C VAL A 67 -0.24 -11.16 4.00
N GLN A 68 -0.81 -10.28 4.82
CA GLN A 68 -2.21 -10.23 5.18
C GLN A 68 -2.97 -9.24 4.28
N THR A 69 -4.27 -9.44 4.12
CA THR A 69 -5.09 -8.61 3.22
C THR A 69 -6.40 -8.18 3.86
N GLY A 70 -6.88 -7.00 3.48
CA GLY A 70 -8.28 -6.64 3.66
C GLY A 70 -9.21 -7.40 2.71
N ARG A 71 -10.43 -6.89 2.54
CA ARG A 71 -11.42 -7.39 1.57
C ARG A 71 -11.77 -6.29 0.56
N PHE A 72 -11.51 -6.56 -0.72
CA PHE A 72 -11.79 -5.63 -1.79
C PHE A 72 -13.29 -5.25 -1.83
N ARG A 73 -13.60 -4.00 -2.20
CA ARG A 73 -14.98 -3.45 -2.29
C ARG A 73 -15.84 -3.60 -1.00
N THR A 74 -15.21 -3.75 0.16
CA THR A 74 -15.91 -3.88 1.45
C THR A 74 -15.58 -2.69 2.34
N THR A 75 -16.55 -2.21 3.13
CA THR A 75 -16.26 -1.23 4.18
C THR A 75 -15.44 -1.90 5.28
N MET A 76 -14.31 -1.30 5.65
CA MET A 76 -13.38 -1.85 6.61
C MET A 76 -13.04 -0.82 7.69
N GLN A 77 -12.78 -1.30 8.89
CA GLN A 77 -12.08 -0.55 9.92
C GLN A 77 -10.65 -1.10 9.97
N VAL A 78 -9.66 -0.23 9.83
CA VAL A 78 -8.24 -0.61 9.83
C VAL A 78 -7.59 0.04 11.04
N GLU A 79 -7.23 -0.78 12.02
CA GLU A 79 -6.47 -0.35 13.18
C GLU A 79 -4.98 -0.48 12.89
N LEU A 80 -4.20 0.55 13.22
CA LEU A 80 -2.75 0.50 13.16
C LEU A 80 -2.12 1.27 14.32
N VAL A 81 -0.96 0.80 14.76
CA VAL A 81 -0.03 1.57 15.59
C VAL A 81 1.13 1.93 14.68
N ASN A 82 1.32 3.22 14.40
CA ASN A 82 2.41 3.69 13.56
C ASN A 82 3.63 4.00 14.43
N ASP A 83 4.61 3.10 14.41
CA ASP A 83 5.86 3.25 15.15
C ASP A 83 6.82 4.20 14.40
N GLY A 84 7.29 5.24 15.09
CA GLY A 84 8.03 6.37 14.50
C GLY A 84 7.36 7.74 14.73
N PRO A 85 6.30 8.13 13.99
CA PRO A 85 5.72 7.42 12.85
C PRO A 85 6.52 7.61 11.57
N VAL A 86 6.64 6.55 10.78
CA VAL A 86 7.21 6.60 9.43
C VAL A 86 6.08 6.42 8.42
N THR A 87 6.02 7.28 7.41
CA THR A 87 5.04 7.16 6.32
C THR A 87 5.69 7.52 5.01
N LEU A 88 5.61 6.59 4.05
CA LEU A 88 6.13 6.78 2.71
C LEU A 88 4.98 6.75 1.71
N SER A 89 5.00 7.69 0.77
CA SER A 89 4.16 7.65 -0.42
C SER A 89 5.01 7.15 -1.58
N LEU A 90 4.57 6.07 -2.21
CA LEU A 90 5.25 5.45 -3.35
C LEU A 90 4.32 5.51 -4.56
N GLU A 91 4.81 6.09 -5.65
CA GLU A 91 4.12 6.12 -6.93
C GLU A 91 5.04 5.49 -7.97
N VAL A 92 4.52 4.48 -8.67
CA VAL A 92 5.18 3.89 -9.83
C VAL A 92 4.57 4.52 -11.08
N ASN A 93 5.29 5.46 -11.67
CA ASN A 93 4.90 5.95 -12.99
C ASN A 93 5.14 4.82 -13.98
N ALA A 94 4.17 4.58 -14.87
CA ALA A 94 4.48 3.84 -16.09
C ALA A 94 5.58 4.65 -16.79
N GLN A 95 6.78 4.07 -16.91
CA GLN A 95 7.76 4.64 -17.83
C GLN A 95 7.13 4.61 -19.23
N GLU A 96 7.15 5.76 -19.92
CA GLU A 96 6.83 5.83 -21.35
C GLU A 96 7.76 4.93 -22.17
#